data_AF-A0A511J071-F1
#
_entry.id   AF-A0A511J071-F1
#
_cell.length_a   1.000
_cell.length_b   1.000
_cell.length_c   1.000
_cell.angle_alpha   90.00
_cell.angle_beta   90.00
_cell.angle_gamma   90.00
#
_symmetry.space_group_name_H-M   'P 1'
#
loop_
_entity.id
_entity.type
_entity.pdbx_description
1 polymer ?
#
loop_
_entity_poly.entity_id
_entity_poly.type
_entity_poly.pdbx_seq_one_letter_code
_entity_poly.pdbx_strand_id
1 'polypeptide(L)'
;MVLKKIRSSITGTEYWDSEKKKIVVVPKGQEPNFDTSEQSDMTVVAKAIVGDGVLFKGDEEIQLSGEELESNRNATADFDGDEVTNDQSACETDELDNMTAKELRAYAKKHGIDIPGAIRAKGDILKFIREAE
;
A
#
# COMPACT_ATOMS: atom_id res chain seq x y z
N MET A 1 16.20 27.69 6.99
CA MET A 1 15.38 26.59 7.52
C MET A 1 14.17 26.44 6.61
N VAL A 2 14.10 25.34 5.86
CA VAL A 2 13.05 25.10 4.86
C VAL A 2 12.06 24.10 5.41
N LEU A 3 10.80 24.52 5.54
CA LEU A 3 9.73 23.67 6.03
C LEU A 3 8.83 23.21 4.90
N LYS A 4 8.44 21.94 4.94
CA LYS A 4 7.49 21.36 3.99
C LYS A 4 6.10 21.31 4.62
N LYS A 5 5.12 21.94 3.98
CA LYS A 5 3.71 21.84 4.41
C LYS A 5 3.26 20.38 4.30
N ILE A 6 2.72 19.82 5.39
CA ILE A 6 2.21 18.44 5.41
C ILE A 6 0.69 18.38 5.55
N ARG A 7 0.08 19.38 6.21
CA ARG A 7 -1.38 19.47 6.35
C ARG A 7 -1.83 20.90 6.61
N SER A 8 -3.05 21.24 6.18
CA SER A 8 -3.74 22.49 6.52
C SER A 8 -5.10 22.16 7.12
N SER A 9 -5.50 22.87 8.17
CA SER A 9 -6.81 22.72 8.83
C SER A 9 -7.40 24.09 9.15
N ILE A 10 -8.65 24.12 9.63
CA ILE A 10 -9.33 25.35 10.08
C ILE A 10 -8.56 26.08 11.20
N THR A 11 -7.80 25.33 12.00
CA THR A 11 -7.04 25.83 13.15
C THR A 11 -5.65 26.37 12.78
N GLY A 12 -5.07 25.95 11.66
CA GLY A 12 -3.70 26.31 11.28
C GLY A 12 -3.08 25.34 10.27
N THR A 13 -1.80 25.54 10.01
CA THR A 13 -1.01 24.76 9.05
C THR A 13 0.11 24.03 9.77
N GLU A 14 0.23 22.73 9.50
CA GLU A 14 1.27 21.86 10.04
C GLU A 14 2.38 21.69 8.99
N TYR A 15 3.61 21.87 9.44
CA TYR A 15 4.79 21.80 8.61
C TYR A 15 5.78 20.78 9.19
N TRP A 16 6.49 20.08 8.32
CA TRP A 16 7.61 19.22 8.68
C TRP A 16 8.92 19.98 8.59
N ASP A 17 9.64 20.03 9.70
CA ASP A 17 11.02 20.52 9.80
C ASP A 17 11.97 19.33 9.63
N SER A 18 12.63 19.25 8.47
CA SER A 18 13.57 18.16 8.15
C SER A 18 14.87 18.26 8.93
N GLU A 19 15.27 19.47 9.34
CA GLU A 19 16.51 19.70 10.08
C GLU A 19 16.35 19.27 11.54
N LYS A 20 15.21 19.61 12.15
CA LYS A 20 14.91 19.25 13.55
C LYS A 20 14.08 17.97 13.68
N LYS A 21 13.73 17.34 12.55
CA LYS A 21 12.91 16.10 12.46
C LYS A 21 11.64 16.16 13.31
N LYS A 22 10.92 17.27 13.21
CA LYS A 22 9.71 17.52 14.02
C LYS A 22 8.64 18.26 13.24
N ILE A 23 7.41 18.20 13.76
CA ILE A 23 6.28 18.97 13.26
C ILE A 23 6.28 20.35 13.91
N VAL A 24 6.06 21.38 13.10
CA VAL A 24 5.87 22.78 13.51
C VAL A 24 4.47 23.20 13.09
N VAL A 25 3.66 23.63 14.06
CA VAL A 25 2.28 24.07 13.82
C VAL A 25 2.24 25.60 13.82
N VAL A 26 1.69 26.18 12.77
CA VAL A 26 1.49 27.62 12.64
C VAL A 26 -0.01 27.92 12.70
N PRO A 27 -0.49 28.65 13.73
CA PRO A 27 -1.89 29.02 13.85
C PRO A 27 -2.38 29.85 12.66
N LYS A 28 -3.66 29.72 12.34
CA LYS A 28 -4.28 30.52 11.28
C LYS A 28 -4.20 32.02 11.62
N GLY A 29 -3.67 32.82 10.69
CA GLY A 29 -3.49 34.26 10.86
C GLY A 29 -2.11 34.69 11.36
N GLN A 30 -1.23 33.73 11.69
CA GLN A 30 0.18 34.01 11.93
C GLN A 30 0.98 33.70 10.66
N GLU A 31 1.71 34.68 10.15
CA GLU A 31 2.60 34.46 9.02
C GLU A 31 3.82 33.64 9.49
N PRO A 32 4.13 32.52 8.81
CA PRO A 32 5.29 31.70 9.16
C PRO A 32 6.58 32.51 8.93
N ASN A 33 7.43 32.60 9.96
CA ASN A 33 8.71 33.31 9.89
C ASN A 33 9.84 32.48 9.23
N PHE A 34 9.48 31.54 8.36
CA PHE A 34 10.39 30.58 7.76
C PHE A 34 10.05 30.35 6.29
N ASP A 35 11.07 29.95 5.53
CA ASP A 35 10.94 29.67 4.10
C ASP A 35 10.10 28.40 3.90
N THR A 36 8.91 28.55 3.31
CA THR A 36 8.03 27.42 3.02
C THR A 36 8.32 26.93 1.61
N SER A 37 8.71 25.66 1.47
CA SER A 37 8.75 25.01 0.16
C SER A 37 7.32 24.60 -0.21
N GLU A 38 6.53 25.54 -0.73
CA GLU A 38 5.28 25.21 -1.40
C GLU A 38 5.64 24.54 -2.72
N GLN A 39 5.50 23.21 -2.77
CA GLN A 39 5.49 22.52 -4.05
C GLN A 39 4.24 23.02 -4.77
N SER A 40 4.45 23.82 -5.82
CA SER A 40 3.40 24.25 -6.73
C SER A 40 2.89 23.01 -7.46
N ASP A 41 1.97 22.28 -6.83
CA ASP A 41 1.36 21.10 -7.43
C ASP A 41 0.57 21.53 -8.66
N MET A 42 0.99 20.95 -9.77
CA MET A 42 0.62 21.27 -11.13
C MET A 42 -0.87 21.05 -11.36
N THR A 43 -1.46 21.99 -12.08
CA THR A 43 -2.80 21.94 -12.68
C THR A 43 -3.08 20.56 -13.30
N VAL A 44 -3.86 19.72 -12.62
CA VAL A 44 -4.47 18.54 -13.23
C VAL A 44 -5.55 19.03 -14.20
N VAL A 45 -5.20 19.10 -15.49
CA VAL A 45 -6.16 19.35 -16.57
C VAL A 45 -7.10 18.16 -16.62
N ALA A 46 -8.31 18.33 -16.08
CA ALA A 46 -9.38 17.35 -16.19
C ALA A 46 -9.77 17.18 -17.66
N LYS A 47 -9.21 16.17 -18.34
CA LYS A 47 -9.70 15.70 -19.63
C LYS A 47 -10.96 14.88 -19.34
N ALA A 48 -12.10 15.41 -19.80
CA ALA A 48 -13.42 14.85 -19.63
C ALA A 48 -13.47 13.35 -19.96
N ILE A 49 -13.98 12.57 -19.00
CA ILE A 49 -14.29 11.14 -19.15
C ILE A 49 -15.64 11.08 -19.87
N VAL A 50 -15.61 10.81 -21.17
CA VAL A 50 -16.78 10.37 -21.93
C VAL A 50 -16.65 8.87 -22.08
N GLY A 51 -17.57 8.13 -21.48
CA GLY A 51 -17.94 6.78 -21.89
C GLY A 51 -16.93 5.67 -21.54
N ASP A 52 -17.40 4.77 -20.68
CA ASP A 52 -17.04 3.35 -20.70
C ASP A 52 -15.55 2.99 -20.60
N GLY A 53 -15.05 3.04 -19.35
CA GLY A 53 -14.42 1.85 -18.78
C GLY A 53 -13.05 1.37 -19.28
N VAL A 54 -12.30 2.14 -20.09
CA VAL A 54 -10.95 1.69 -20.50
C VAL A 54 -9.88 2.75 -20.20
N LEU A 55 -8.98 2.42 -19.27
CA LEU A 55 -7.79 3.21 -18.94
C LEU A 55 -6.59 2.70 -19.74
N PHE A 56 -6.19 3.46 -20.76
CA PHE A 56 -4.98 3.15 -21.54
C PHE A 56 -3.74 3.73 -20.85
N LYS A 57 -2.78 2.88 -20.49
CA LYS A 57 -1.39 3.27 -20.22
C LYS A 57 -0.49 2.60 -21.24
N GLY A 58 -0.25 3.27 -22.38
CA GLY A 58 0.68 2.78 -23.41
C GLY A 58 0.24 1.48 -24.09
N ASP A 59 1.18 0.85 -24.79
CA ASP A 59 0.97 -0.29 -25.70
C ASP A 59 0.84 -1.66 -25.00
N GLU A 60 0.63 -1.73 -23.69
CA GLU A 60 0.53 -3.00 -22.97
C GLU A 60 -0.88 -3.22 -22.40
N GLU A 61 -1.52 -4.27 -22.89
CA GLU A 61 -2.88 -4.70 -22.55
C GLU A 61 -2.89 -5.37 -21.16
N ILE A 62 -3.55 -4.73 -20.19
CA ILE A 62 -3.88 -5.38 -18.92
C ILE A 62 -5.33 -5.88 -19.01
N GLN A 63 -5.50 -7.18 -19.26
CA GLN A 63 -6.82 -7.81 -19.18
C GLN A 63 -7.21 -7.98 -17.71
N LEU A 64 -8.02 -7.04 -17.20
CA LEU A 64 -8.77 -7.22 -15.98
C LEU A 64 -10.03 -8.01 -16.33
N SER A 65 -10.00 -9.32 -16.14
CA SER A 65 -11.22 -10.14 -16.12
C SER A 65 -12.06 -9.71 -14.92
N GLY A 66 -13.05 -8.86 -15.18
CA GLY A 66 -14.17 -8.64 -14.28
C GLY A 66 -15.07 -9.87 -14.33
N GLU A 67 -15.13 -10.61 -13.22
CA GLU A 67 -16.22 -11.55 -13.00
C GLU A 67 -17.28 -10.86 -12.15
N GLU A 68 -18.50 -10.84 -12.69
CA GLU A 68 -19.65 -10.13 -12.16
C GLU A 68 -20.09 -10.67 -10.80
N LEU A 69 -20.59 -9.74 -10.00
CA LEU A 69 -21.30 -9.94 -8.76
C LEU A 69 -22.50 -10.87 -8.98
N GLU A 70 -22.76 -11.78 -8.03
CA GLU A 70 -24.10 -11.98 -7.46
C GLU A 70 -24.07 -13.02 -6.34
N SER A 71 -24.49 -12.64 -5.13
CA SER A 71 -25.67 -13.23 -4.45
C SER A 71 -25.58 -13.11 -2.93
N ASN A 72 -26.49 -12.31 -2.40
CA ASN A 72 -26.84 -12.21 -1.00
C ASN A 72 -27.69 -13.41 -0.53
N ARG A 73 -27.16 -14.64 -0.51
CA ARG A 73 -27.90 -15.76 0.11
C ARG A 73 -27.59 -15.87 1.60
N ASN A 74 -28.57 -15.40 2.38
CA ASN A 74 -28.74 -15.71 3.79
C ASN A 74 -28.74 -17.23 4.01
N ALA A 75 -28.04 -17.65 5.06
CA ALA A 75 -27.93 -19.04 5.47
C ALA A 75 -29.26 -19.52 6.06
N THR A 76 -29.83 -20.57 5.47
CA THR A 76 -30.72 -21.49 6.17
C THR A 76 -30.31 -22.92 5.80
N ALA A 77 -29.74 -23.58 6.81
CA ALA A 77 -29.94 -24.97 7.20
C ALA A 77 -29.94 -26.08 6.13
N ASP A 78 -29.05 -27.05 6.41
CA ASP A 78 -29.31 -28.49 6.36
C ASP A 78 -29.29 -29.16 4.98
N PHE A 79 -28.09 -29.52 4.54
CA PHE A 79 -27.88 -30.64 3.61
C PHE A 79 -26.57 -31.35 3.95
N ASP A 80 -26.71 -32.52 4.57
CA ASP A 80 -25.74 -33.62 4.58
C ASP A 80 -25.21 -33.84 3.14
N GLY A 81 -23.90 -33.68 2.96
CA GLY A 81 -23.29 -33.73 1.64
C GLY A 81 -21.78 -33.69 1.69
N ASP A 82 -21.21 -34.84 2.03
CA ASP A 82 -19.97 -35.43 1.50
C ASP A 82 -18.82 -34.47 1.13
N GLU A 83 -17.76 -34.60 1.91
CA GLU A 83 -16.42 -34.09 1.66
C GLU A 83 -15.85 -34.64 0.34
N VAL A 84 -15.67 -33.78 -0.66
CA VAL A 84 -14.64 -33.98 -1.69
C VAL A 84 -13.99 -32.63 -1.99
N THR A 85 -12.84 -32.47 -1.35
CA THR A 85 -11.62 -31.80 -1.81
C THR A 85 -11.67 -31.23 -3.23
N ASN A 86 -11.79 -29.90 -3.35
CA ASN A 86 -11.42 -29.20 -4.57
C ASN A 86 -9.89 -29.13 -4.65
N ASP A 87 -9.36 -30.12 -5.36
CA ASP A 87 -8.01 -30.31 -5.86
C ASP A 87 -7.46 -29.08 -6.62
N GLN A 88 -6.16 -28.83 -6.40
CA GLN A 88 -5.27 -27.93 -7.13
C GLN A 88 -5.78 -26.50 -7.47
N SER A 89 -5.56 -25.59 -6.53
CA SER A 89 -5.07 -24.25 -6.90
C SER A 89 -3.77 -24.07 -6.13
N ALA A 90 -2.68 -23.82 -6.86
CA ALA A 90 -1.32 -23.70 -6.33
C ALA A 90 -1.26 -22.75 -5.11
N CYS A 91 -1.29 -23.32 -3.91
CA CYS A 91 -1.34 -22.60 -2.63
C CYS A 91 0.04 -22.57 -1.96
N GLU A 92 1.13 -22.55 -2.73
CA GLU A 92 2.48 -22.64 -2.18
C GLU A 92 3.24 -21.30 -2.21
N THR A 93 2.56 -20.18 -2.52
CA THR A 93 3.23 -18.87 -2.64
C THR A 93 2.89 -17.85 -1.56
N ASP A 94 1.82 -18.02 -0.77
CA ASP A 94 1.21 -16.89 -0.04
C ASP A 94 1.19 -17.01 1.49
N GLU A 95 1.63 -18.14 2.08
CA GLU A 95 1.68 -18.27 3.54
C GLU A 95 2.59 -17.21 4.19
N LEU A 96 3.70 -16.91 3.53
CA LEU A 96 4.62 -15.85 3.95
C LEU A 96 4.13 -14.45 3.57
N ASP A 97 3.31 -14.29 2.52
CA ASP A 97 2.84 -12.97 2.10
C ASP A 97 1.81 -12.39 3.08
N ASN A 98 1.21 -13.19 3.96
CA ASN A 98 0.34 -12.65 5.01
C ASN A 98 1.11 -12.15 6.25
N MET A 99 2.41 -12.44 6.35
CA MET A 99 3.23 -12.06 7.49
C MET A 99 3.79 -10.64 7.39
N THR A 100 4.04 -10.02 8.55
CA THR A 100 4.73 -8.72 8.61
C THR A 100 6.24 -8.87 8.39
N ALA A 101 6.92 -7.79 8.01
CA ALA A 101 8.38 -7.79 7.79
C ALA A 101 9.19 -8.30 8.99
N LYS A 102 8.69 -8.11 10.21
CA LYS A 102 9.31 -8.62 11.44
C LYS A 102 9.19 -10.14 11.57
N GLU A 103 8.01 -10.69 11.26
CA GLU A 103 7.74 -12.12 11.30
C GLU A 103 8.55 -12.85 10.23
N LEU A 104 8.61 -12.29 9.02
CA LEU A 104 9.45 -12.81 7.95
C LEU A 104 10.93 -12.86 8.31
N ARG A 105 11.47 -11.82 8.97
CA ARG A 105 12.86 -11.85 9.48
C ARG A 105 13.07 -12.90 10.56
N ALA A 106 12.08 -13.13 11.43
CA ALA A 106 12.16 -14.16 12.45
C ALA A 106 12.11 -15.56 11.83
N TYR A 107 11.26 -15.76 10.82
CA TYR A 107 11.18 -16.96 10.00
C TYR A 107 12.53 -17.23 9.31
N ALA A 108 13.05 -16.24 8.58
CA ALA A 108 14.36 -16.31 7.93
C ALA A 108 15.46 -16.74 8.91
N LYS A 109 15.53 -16.10 10.09
CA LYS A 109 16.51 -16.43 11.13
C LYS A 109 16.35 -17.86 11.67
N LYS A 110 15.12 -18.35 11.84
CA LYS A 110 14.83 -19.72 12.25
C LYS A 110 15.29 -20.74 11.20
N HIS A 111 15.22 -20.35 9.93
CA HIS A 111 15.67 -21.13 8.77
C HIS A 111 17.16 -20.90 8.42
N GLY A 112 17.89 -20.10 9.21
CA GLY A 112 19.32 -19.85 9.01
C GLY A 112 19.66 -18.81 7.92
N ILE A 113 18.67 -18.06 7.44
CA ILE A 113 18.81 -17.02 6.42
C ILE A 113 19.05 -15.68 7.13
N ASP A 114 20.23 -15.08 6.94
CA ASP A 114 20.57 -13.77 7.52
C ASP A 114 20.20 -12.65 6.53
N ILE A 115 19.13 -11.91 6.85
CA ILE A 115 18.67 -10.80 6.01
C ILE A 115 19.38 -9.51 6.43
N PRO A 116 20.12 -8.84 5.53
CA PRO A 116 20.81 -7.60 5.84
C PRO A 116 19.85 -6.53 6.36
N GLY A 117 20.24 -5.81 7.41
CA GLY A 117 19.42 -4.74 8.00
C GLY A 117 19.09 -3.58 7.06
N ALA A 118 19.84 -3.45 5.95
CA ALA A 118 19.57 -2.52 4.86
C ALA A 118 18.23 -2.83 4.15
N ILE A 119 17.83 -4.10 4.12
CA ILE A 119 16.62 -4.57 3.45
C ILE A 119 15.43 -4.43 4.38
N ARG A 120 14.66 -3.36 4.19
CA ARG A 120 13.51 -3.03 5.04
C ARG A 120 12.16 -3.33 4.39
N ALA A 121 12.12 -3.49 3.07
CA ALA A 121 10.90 -3.78 2.35
C ALA A 121 10.48 -5.24 2.57
N LYS A 122 9.18 -5.45 2.81
CA LYS A 122 8.59 -6.79 2.96
C LYS A 122 8.85 -7.64 1.71
N GLY A 123 8.65 -7.09 0.52
CA GLY A 123 8.85 -7.82 -0.74
C GLY A 123 10.30 -8.31 -0.93
N ASP A 124 11.29 -7.46 -0.62
CA ASP A 124 12.69 -7.88 -0.68
C ASP A 124 12.99 -8.97 0.36
N ILE A 125 12.48 -8.83 1.59
CA ILE A 125 12.61 -9.85 2.63
C ILE A 125 12.02 -11.20 2.16
N LEU A 126 10.83 -11.19 1.56
CA LEU A 126 10.18 -12.37 0.97
C LEU A 126 11.02 -12.98 -0.14
N LYS A 127 11.59 -12.15 -1.02
CA LYS A 127 12.48 -12.61 -2.08
C LYS A 127 13.70 -13.32 -1.51
N PHE A 128 14.33 -12.77 -0.47
CA PHE A 128 15.47 -13.41 0.20
C PHE A 128 15.13 -14.76 0.83
N ILE A 129 13.91 -14.91 1.34
CA ILE A 129 13.46 -16.19 1.93
C ILE A 129 13.21 -17.21 0.84
N ARG A 130 12.47 -16.85 -0.22
CA ARG A 130 12.18 -17.73 -1.36
C ARG A 130 13.42 -18.11 -2.18
N GLU A 131 14.42 -17.24 -2.26
CA GLU A 131 15.67 -17.51 -2.97
C GLU A 131 16.63 -18.41 -2.18
N ALA A 132 16.43 -18.53 -0.86
CA ALA A 132 17.27 -19.31 0.03
C ALA A 132 16.64 -20.65 0.50
N GLU A 133 15.40 -20.92 0.09
CA GLU A 133 14.71 -22.20 0.23
C GLU A 133 15.15 -23.19 -0.87
#